data_AF-A0A3T0S1H9-F1
#
_entry.id   AF-A0A3T0S1H9-F1
#
_cell.length_a   1.000
_cell.length_b   1.000
_cell.length_c   1.000
_cell.angle_alpha   90.00
_cell.angle_beta   90.00
_cell.angle_gamma   90.00
#
_symmetry.space_group_name_H-M   'P 1'
#
loop_
_entity.id
_entity.type
_entity.pdbx_description
1 polymer ?
#
loop_
_entity_poly.entity_id
_entity_poly.type
_entity_poly.pdbx_seq_one_letter_code
_entity_poly.pdbx_strand_id
1 'polypeptide(L)'
;MEIVRASHVYKVFGRREKEVVRRLKEGESREALKTLGTAAVIDASFSVQKGETFVVMGLSGSGKSTLIRMINGLWTPSAGSISIGDSVVSQMSPVRLRQLRRDHVSMVFQSFALLPHLTVRENAAYGLRLQGRIPRSEQLERADEWLHTVGLKGWGEKYPHQLSGGMQQRVGLARALAAETDILLMDEAFSALDPLIRREMQDQLMELQARIQKTIIFITHDLNEAMYLGDHIAVMRYGQIAQIGTSEEILTEPADDYVADFIQDVDRTRVLTASAVMRETEAVISQNARPRYALAVMEQLGVSGMFAVDENRRLLGSIRDERVVAAARAGDATVAHIIDNSDILTVKPDAPLAKLFAPSANVRLPLAVVDDELHLLGIVPRVALLDSMSRMDQDAEESGVATSLEDTGELPIITDDHEPVGLEPADQKALAHQPGTTHTTDTRPGTTGQQEVRA
;
A
#
# COMPACT_ATOMS: atom_id res chain seq x y z
N MET A 1 3.03 -11.01 -20.59
CA MET A 1 3.72 -10.52 -21.80
C MET A 1 4.20 -9.11 -21.49
N GLU A 2 5.50 -8.87 -21.63
CA GLU A 2 6.08 -7.56 -21.37
C GLU A 2 5.59 -6.53 -22.40
N ILE A 3 5.17 -5.37 -21.92
CA ILE A 3 4.70 -4.25 -22.76
C ILE A 3 5.60 -3.01 -22.64
N VAL A 4 6.34 -2.87 -21.53
CA VAL A 4 7.43 -1.91 -21.41
C VAL A 4 8.68 -2.64 -20.94
N ARG A 5 9.82 -2.39 -21.59
CA ARG A 5 11.12 -2.93 -21.18
C ARG A 5 12.17 -1.82 -21.18
N ALA A 6 12.91 -1.70 -20.09
CA ALA A 6 14.09 -0.86 -19.95
C ALA A 6 15.33 -1.77 -19.82
N SER A 7 16.41 -1.43 -20.52
CA SER A 7 17.65 -2.20 -20.51
C SER A 7 18.86 -1.27 -20.41
N HIS A 8 19.58 -1.37 -19.28
CA HIS A 8 20.79 -0.62 -18.95
C HIS A 8 20.65 0.90 -19.21
N VAL A 9 19.54 1.48 -18.74
CA VAL A 9 19.15 2.86 -19.06
C VAL A 9 19.89 3.85 -18.18
N TYR A 10 20.54 4.83 -18.82
CA TYR A 10 21.19 5.95 -18.15
C TYR A 10 20.53 7.26 -18.57
N LYS A 11 20.43 8.22 -17.63
CA LYS A 11 20.24 9.63 -17.96
C LYS A 11 21.18 10.52 -17.17
N VAL A 12 22.00 11.28 -17.90
CA VAL A 12 22.86 12.34 -17.38
C VAL A 12 22.44 13.68 -18.01
N PHE A 13 22.31 14.71 -17.18
CA PHE A 13 22.14 16.09 -17.62
C PHE A 13 23.48 16.82 -17.55
N GLY A 14 23.94 17.40 -18.66
CA GLY A 14 25.18 18.17 -18.71
C GLY A 14 25.90 18.04 -20.05
N ARG A 15 26.95 18.86 -20.25
CA ARG A 15 27.71 18.88 -21.52
C ARG A 15 28.57 17.63 -21.75
N ARG A 16 28.86 16.87 -20.69
CA ARG A 16 29.74 15.67 -20.70
C ARG A 16 28.99 14.35 -20.53
N GLU A 17 27.73 14.29 -20.96
CA GLU A 17 26.83 13.13 -20.87
C GLU A 17 27.52 11.78 -21.19
N LYS A 18 28.20 11.67 -22.33
CA LYS A 18 28.91 10.44 -22.75
C LYS A 18 30.10 10.06 -21.86
N GLU A 19 30.84 11.06 -21.35
CA GLU A 19 31.99 10.83 -20.47
C GLU A 19 31.54 10.33 -19.10
N VAL A 20 30.49 10.93 -18.54
CA VAL A 20 29.88 10.52 -17.27
C VAL A 20 29.33 9.10 -17.36
N VAL A 21 28.60 8.76 -18.43
CA VAL A 21 28.11 7.39 -18.64
C VAL A 21 29.25 6.38 -18.72
N ARG A 22 30.35 6.71 -19.40
CA ARG A 22 31.53 5.82 -19.47
C ARG A 22 32.13 5.59 -18.08
N ARG A 23 32.35 6.64 -17.30
CA ARG A 23 32.97 6.56 -15.96
C ARG A 23 32.07 5.86 -14.94
N LEU A 24 30.75 6.05 -15.02
CA LEU A 24 29.78 5.26 -14.24
C LEU A 24 29.87 3.76 -14.55
N LYS A 25 30.04 3.39 -15.83
CA LYS A 25 30.23 1.98 -16.24
C LYS A 25 31.60 1.41 -15.85
N GLU A 26 32.59 2.27 -15.65
CA GLU A 26 33.92 1.94 -15.09
C GLU A 26 33.89 1.82 -13.55
N GLY A 27 32.72 1.98 -12.91
CA GLY A 27 32.52 1.80 -11.47
C GLY A 27 32.68 3.06 -10.62
N GLU A 28 32.86 4.24 -11.23
CA GLU A 28 33.01 5.48 -10.49
C GLU A 28 31.67 6.01 -9.93
N SER A 29 31.70 6.58 -8.72
CA SER A 29 30.48 7.02 -8.04
C SER A 29 29.81 8.25 -8.67
N ARG A 30 28.48 8.33 -8.53
CA ARG A 30 27.68 9.51 -8.92
C ARG A 30 28.23 10.78 -8.29
N GLU A 31 28.65 10.71 -7.03
CA GLU A 31 29.23 11.78 -6.22
C GLU A 31 30.47 12.41 -6.85
N ALA A 32 31.44 11.60 -7.27
CA ALA A 32 32.68 12.08 -7.90
C ALA A 32 32.41 12.81 -9.23
N LEU A 33 31.38 12.39 -9.96
CA LEU A 33 31.05 12.88 -11.30
C LEU A 33 30.14 14.13 -11.31
N LYS A 34 29.68 14.62 -10.14
CA LYS A 34 28.78 15.79 -9.99
C LYS A 34 29.28 17.07 -10.70
N THR A 35 30.60 17.24 -10.84
CA THR A 35 31.22 18.40 -11.52
C THR A 35 31.22 18.28 -13.06
N LEU A 36 30.94 17.08 -13.59
CA LEU A 36 30.89 16.80 -15.03
C LEU A 36 29.45 16.84 -15.56
N GLY A 37 28.49 16.43 -14.74
CA GLY A 37 27.05 16.48 -14.99
C GLY A 37 26.24 15.79 -13.88
N THR A 38 24.91 15.91 -13.96
CA THR A 38 23.98 15.28 -13.02
C THR A 38 23.47 13.96 -13.58
N ALA A 39 24.01 12.84 -13.10
CA ALA A 39 23.44 11.52 -13.37
C ALA A 39 22.14 11.35 -12.57
N ALA A 40 21.02 11.30 -13.27
CA ALA A 40 19.67 11.22 -12.71
C ALA A 40 19.06 9.81 -12.79
N VAL A 41 19.47 9.00 -13.77
CA VAL A 41 19.18 7.57 -13.87
C VAL A 41 20.46 6.83 -14.24
N ILE A 42 20.74 5.70 -13.60
CA ILE A 42 21.99 4.94 -13.68
C ILE A 42 21.65 3.46 -13.77
N ASP A 43 21.99 2.84 -14.90
CA ASP A 43 21.82 1.42 -15.23
C ASP A 43 20.42 0.78 -15.00
N ALA A 44 19.36 1.58 -15.04
CA ALA A 44 18.00 1.09 -14.76
C ALA A 44 17.57 0.04 -15.79
N SER A 45 17.22 -1.16 -15.31
CA SER A 45 16.76 -2.30 -16.09
C SER A 45 15.55 -2.93 -15.41
N PHE A 46 14.44 -3.08 -16.14
CA PHE A 46 13.19 -3.67 -15.64
C PHE A 46 12.25 -3.98 -16.81
N SER A 47 11.20 -4.75 -16.54
CA SER A 47 10.11 -5.06 -17.46
C SER A 47 8.77 -4.92 -16.77
N VAL A 48 7.77 -4.40 -17.47
CA VAL A 48 6.37 -4.29 -17.01
C VAL A 48 5.49 -5.17 -17.88
N GLN A 49 4.69 -6.03 -17.27
CA GLN A 49 3.72 -6.89 -17.95
C GLN A 49 2.47 -6.10 -18.38
N LYS A 50 1.83 -6.55 -19.45
CA LYS A 50 0.53 -6.00 -19.85
C LYS A 50 -0.52 -6.25 -18.76
N GLY A 51 -1.20 -5.18 -18.34
CA GLY A 51 -2.28 -5.23 -17.34
C GLY A 51 -1.80 -5.10 -15.89
N GLU A 52 -0.50 -4.89 -15.70
CA GLU A 52 0.14 -4.70 -14.39
C GLU A 52 0.14 -3.22 -13.97
N THR A 53 0.06 -2.97 -12.67
CA THR A 53 0.38 -1.69 -12.02
C THR A 53 1.79 -1.77 -11.44
N PHE A 54 2.75 -1.23 -12.19
CA PHE A 54 4.15 -1.16 -11.79
C PHE A 54 4.45 0.19 -11.13
N VAL A 55 4.81 0.16 -9.85
CA VAL A 55 5.12 1.36 -9.08
C VAL A 55 6.61 1.66 -9.11
N VAL A 56 6.98 2.93 -9.29
CA VAL A 56 8.35 3.44 -9.16
C VAL A 56 8.40 4.41 -7.98
N MET A 57 9.08 4.02 -6.92
CA MET A 57 9.09 4.74 -5.64
C MET A 57 10.49 5.17 -5.18
N GLY A 58 10.55 5.87 -4.06
CA GLY A 58 11.78 6.37 -3.44
C GLY A 58 11.80 7.89 -3.29
N LEU A 59 12.88 8.40 -2.67
CA LEU A 59 12.99 9.81 -2.26
C LEU A 59 12.97 10.82 -3.42
N SER A 60 12.76 12.10 -3.09
CA SER A 60 12.92 13.19 -4.06
C SER A 60 14.35 13.19 -4.63
N GLY A 61 14.48 13.39 -5.95
CA GLY A 61 15.77 13.36 -6.65
C GLY A 61 16.34 11.96 -6.94
N SER A 62 15.63 10.87 -6.62
CA SER A 62 16.08 9.49 -6.89
C SER A 62 16.01 9.07 -8.37
N GLY A 63 15.37 9.85 -9.24
CA GLY A 63 15.33 9.61 -10.70
C GLY A 63 13.96 9.27 -11.28
N LYS A 64 12.96 8.95 -10.45
CA LYS A 64 11.61 8.48 -10.83
C LYS A 64 11.00 9.25 -12.01
N SER A 65 10.77 10.56 -11.84
CA SER A 65 10.15 11.40 -12.88
C SER A 65 11.04 11.60 -14.13
N THR A 66 12.36 11.34 -14.03
CA THR A 66 13.22 11.30 -15.22
C THR A 66 12.98 9.99 -15.99
N LEU A 67 12.86 8.86 -15.28
CA LEU A 67 12.60 7.55 -15.85
C LEU A 67 11.27 7.51 -16.63
N ILE A 68 10.15 7.90 -16.01
CA ILE A 68 8.83 7.86 -16.70
C ILE A 68 8.77 8.78 -17.93
N ARG A 69 9.50 9.90 -17.90
CA ARG A 69 9.58 10.83 -19.04
C ARG A 69 10.48 10.29 -20.15
N MET A 70 11.41 9.36 -19.86
CA MET A 70 12.09 8.58 -20.90
C MET A 70 11.20 7.47 -21.48
N ILE A 71 10.36 6.83 -20.67
CA ILE A 71 9.35 5.86 -21.16
C ILE A 71 8.39 6.56 -22.15
N ASN A 72 7.89 7.76 -21.79
CA ASN A 72 7.09 8.60 -22.70
C ASN A 72 7.90 9.22 -23.85
N GLY A 73 9.21 8.97 -23.97
CA GLY A 73 10.08 9.58 -24.99
C GLY A 73 10.15 11.11 -24.96
N LEU A 74 9.79 11.75 -23.85
CA LEU A 74 10.00 13.20 -23.64
C LEU A 74 11.48 13.52 -23.44
N TRP A 75 12.26 12.55 -22.95
CA TRP A 75 13.72 12.61 -22.86
C TRP A 75 14.35 11.39 -23.52
N THR A 76 15.41 11.59 -24.29
CA THR A 76 16.22 10.50 -24.81
C THR A 76 17.20 10.00 -23.73
N PRO A 77 17.31 8.68 -23.50
CA PRO A 77 18.38 8.10 -22.69
C PRO A 77 19.77 8.51 -23.16
N SER A 78 20.70 8.67 -22.22
CA SER A 78 22.13 8.88 -22.49
C SER A 78 22.80 7.61 -23.01
N ALA A 79 22.34 6.46 -22.52
CA ALA A 79 22.69 5.12 -22.96
C ALA A 79 21.59 4.14 -22.54
N GLY A 80 21.65 2.91 -23.07
CA GLY A 80 20.61 1.90 -22.91
C GLY A 80 19.43 2.13 -23.86
N SER A 81 18.37 1.35 -23.67
CA SER A 81 17.15 1.42 -24.47
C SER A 81 15.91 1.23 -23.63
N ILE A 82 14.83 1.91 -24.04
CA ILE A 82 13.47 1.64 -23.57
C ILE A 82 12.63 1.26 -24.79
N SER A 83 11.88 0.17 -24.71
CA SER A 83 10.89 -0.23 -25.71
C SER A 83 9.48 -0.26 -25.13
N ILE A 84 8.51 0.02 -26.00
CA ILE A 84 7.08 -0.15 -25.75
C ILE A 84 6.57 -1.13 -26.82
N GLY A 85 6.08 -2.29 -26.38
CA GLY A 85 5.98 -3.49 -27.22
C GLY A 85 7.31 -3.76 -27.94
N ASP A 86 7.24 -4.10 -29.22
CA ASP A 86 8.41 -4.38 -30.07
C ASP A 86 9.18 -3.12 -30.50
N SER A 87 8.77 -1.91 -30.07
CA SER A 87 9.28 -0.65 -30.61
C SER A 87 10.17 0.12 -29.63
N VAL A 88 11.46 0.29 -29.98
CA VAL A 88 12.41 1.08 -29.19
C VAL A 88 12.10 2.58 -29.29
N VAL A 89 11.71 3.19 -28.17
CA VAL A 89 11.23 4.59 -28.07
C VAL A 89 12.30 5.59 -28.53
N SER A 90 13.55 5.39 -28.11
CA SER A 90 14.67 6.28 -28.43
C SER A 90 15.12 6.26 -29.89
N GLN A 91 14.66 5.27 -30.68
CA GLN A 91 14.98 5.13 -32.11
C GLN A 91 13.82 5.60 -33.02
N MET A 92 12.69 6.02 -32.45
CA MET A 92 11.55 6.49 -33.21
C MET A 92 11.81 7.85 -33.87
N SER A 93 11.31 8.01 -35.11
CA SER A 93 11.20 9.35 -35.70
C SER A 93 10.18 10.20 -34.92
N PRO A 94 10.29 11.55 -34.93
CA PRO A 94 9.35 12.43 -34.24
C PRO A 94 7.88 12.23 -34.67
N VAL A 95 7.64 11.69 -35.87
CA VAL A 95 6.29 11.32 -36.35
C VAL A 95 5.80 10.06 -35.63
N ARG A 96 6.59 8.97 -35.63
CA ARG A 96 6.23 7.70 -34.95
C ARG A 96 6.05 7.90 -33.44
N LEU A 97 6.91 8.70 -32.81
CA LEU A 97 6.79 9.01 -31.37
C LEU A 97 5.53 9.84 -31.03
N ARG A 98 5.02 10.66 -31.97
CA ARG A 98 3.72 11.35 -31.80
C ARG A 98 2.53 10.43 -32.05
N GLN A 99 2.71 9.36 -32.81
CA GLN A 99 1.67 8.34 -33.02
C GLN A 99 1.57 7.44 -31.77
N LEU A 100 2.69 6.91 -31.27
CA LEU A 100 2.75 6.11 -30.03
C LEU A 100 2.04 6.80 -28.86
N ARG A 101 2.35 8.08 -28.61
CA ARG A 101 1.75 8.90 -27.53
C ARG A 101 0.31 9.36 -27.77
N ARG A 102 -0.24 9.13 -28.97
CA ARG A 102 -1.63 9.43 -29.30
C ARG A 102 -2.49 8.18 -29.16
N ASP A 103 -1.93 7.04 -29.54
CA ASP A 103 -2.67 5.80 -29.74
C ASP A 103 -2.49 4.80 -28.59
N HIS A 104 -1.35 4.83 -27.87
CA HIS A 104 -0.96 3.77 -26.91
C HIS A 104 -0.53 4.26 -25.52
N VAL A 105 -0.18 5.55 -25.33
CA VAL A 105 0.35 6.06 -24.06
C VAL A 105 -0.37 7.34 -23.62
N SER A 106 -1.04 7.28 -22.47
CA SER A 106 -1.53 8.45 -21.72
C SER A 106 -0.58 8.85 -20.61
N MET A 107 -0.57 10.13 -20.23
CA MET A 107 0.22 10.62 -19.09
C MET A 107 -0.57 11.58 -18.20
N VAL A 108 -0.54 11.33 -16.88
CA VAL A 108 -0.97 12.24 -15.82
C VAL A 108 0.28 12.86 -15.18
N PHE A 109 0.35 14.19 -15.19
CA PHE A 109 1.46 14.96 -14.64
C PHE A 109 1.15 15.44 -13.21
N GLN A 110 2.18 15.53 -12.37
CA GLN A 110 2.13 16.07 -11.00
C GLN A 110 1.42 17.43 -10.91
N SER A 111 1.76 18.35 -11.83
CA SER A 111 0.94 19.53 -12.12
C SER A 111 0.07 19.21 -13.34
N PHE A 112 -1.24 19.17 -13.15
CA PHE A 112 -2.19 18.48 -14.04
C PHE A 112 -2.24 18.94 -15.51
N ALA A 113 -1.53 20.03 -15.84
CA ALA A 113 -1.32 20.53 -17.20
C ALA A 113 -2.64 20.65 -18.00
N LEU A 114 -3.70 21.13 -17.34
CA LEU A 114 -4.96 21.43 -17.98
C LEU A 114 -4.79 22.66 -18.89
N LEU A 115 -5.48 22.64 -20.02
CA LEU A 115 -5.50 23.74 -20.98
C LEU A 115 -6.50 24.78 -20.47
N PRO A 116 -6.05 25.97 -20.02
CA PRO A 116 -6.90 26.91 -19.28
C PRO A 116 -7.96 27.59 -20.16
N HIS A 117 -7.78 27.54 -21.48
CA HIS A 117 -8.68 28.09 -22.50
C HIS A 117 -9.71 27.07 -23.03
N LEU A 118 -9.70 25.83 -22.52
CA LEU A 118 -10.67 24.79 -22.84
C LEU A 118 -11.55 24.53 -21.60
N THR A 119 -12.79 24.11 -21.82
CA THR A 119 -13.65 23.66 -20.71
C THR A 119 -13.13 22.35 -20.09
N VAL A 120 -13.70 21.94 -18.97
CA VAL A 120 -13.43 20.66 -18.30
C VAL A 120 -13.72 19.48 -19.23
N ARG A 121 -14.85 19.50 -19.94
CA ARG A 121 -15.21 18.49 -20.94
C ARG A 121 -14.24 18.48 -22.11
N GLU A 122 -13.85 19.64 -22.62
CA GLU A 122 -12.89 19.74 -23.73
C GLU A 122 -11.47 19.33 -23.34
N ASN A 123 -11.09 19.53 -22.07
CA ASN A 123 -9.85 18.98 -21.51
C ASN A 123 -9.91 17.45 -21.47
N ALA A 124 -10.99 16.86 -20.96
CA ALA A 124 -11.18 15.41 -20.92
C ALA A 124 -11.20 14.79 -22.34
N ALA A 125 -11.93 15.40 -23.28
CA ALA A 125 -12.01 14.96 -24.67
C ALA A 125 -10.72 15.17 -25.50
N TYR A 126 -9.69 15.84 -24.95
CA TYR A 126 -8.54 16.31 -25.75
C TYR A 126 -7.76 15.17 -26.41
N GLY A 127 -7.61 14.02 -25.74
CA GLY A 127 -6.93 12.83 -26.30
C GLY A 127 -7.67 12.26 -27.52
N LEU A 128 -8.98 12.02 -27.38
CA LEU A 128 -9.86 11.57 -28.46
C LEU A 128 -9.86 12.56 -29.65
N ARG A 129 -9.82 13.87 -29.37
CA ARG A 129 -9.71 14.90 -30.41
C ARG A 129 -8.40 14.83 -31.19
N LEU A 130 -7.28 14.49 -30.55
CA LEU A 130 -5.99 14.29 -31.22
C LEU A 130 -5.91 12.95 -31.99
N GLN A 131 -6.62 11.93 -31.53
CA GLN A 131 -6.81 10.67 -32.26
C GLN A 131 -7.59 10.90 -33.56
N GLY A 132 -8.67 11.70 -33.51
CA GLY A 132 -9.46 12.08 -34.68
C GLY A 132 -10.24 10.92 -35.31
N ARG A 133 -10.45 9.82 -34.56
CA ARG A 133 -11.10 8.59 -35.03
C ARG A 133 -12.63 8.63 -34.98
N ILE A 134 -13.20 9.47 -34.12
CA ILE A 134 -14.65 9.56 -33.83
C ILE A 134 -15.15 11.02 -33.91
N PRO A 135 -16.45 11.27 -34.17
CA PRO A 135 -17.02 12.62 -34.28
C PRO A 135 -16.95 13.42 -32.97
N ARG A 136 -16.93 14.76 -33.05
CA ARG A 136 -16.82 15.64 -31.86
C ARG A 136 -17.92 15.39 -30.81
N SER A 137 -19.14 15.06 -31.21
CA SER A 137 -20.23 14.73 -30.28
C SER A 137 -19.87 13.52 -29.41
N GLU A 138 -19.40 12.44 -30.03
CA GLU A 138 -19.00 11.21 -29.34
C GLU A 138 -17.74 11.43 -28.47
N GLN A 139 -16.79 12.25 -28.90
CA GLN A 139 -15.64 12.66 -28.08
C GLN A 139 -16.07 13.34 -26.78
N LEU A 140 -17.09 14.18 -26.85
CA LEU A 140 -17.63 14.95 -25.72
C LEU A 140 -18.52 14.09 -24.81
N GLU A 141 -19.24 13.12 -25.37
CA GLU A 141 -20.05 12.14 -24.64
C GLU A 141 -19.18 11.20 -23.80
N ARG A 142 -18.18 10.53 -24.41
CA ARG A 142 -17.20 9.71 -23.68
C ARG A 142 -16.45 10.50 -22.61
N ALA A 143 -16.13 11.77 -22.88
CA ALA A 143 -15.52 12.65 -21.89
C ALA A 143 -16.44 12.93 -20.70
N ASP A 144 -17.76 13.09 -20.91
CA ASP A 144 -18.74 13.25 -19.82
C ASP A 144 -18.94 11.95 -19.02
N GLU A 145 -18.86 10.77 -19.65
CA GLU A 145 -18.86 9.48 -18.94
C GLU A 145 -17.68 9.39 -17.97
N TRP A 146 -16.46 9.65 -18.45
CA TRP A 146 -15.26 9.65 -17.62
C TRP A 146 -15.27 10.73 -16.53
N LEU A 147 -15.80 11.92 -16.84
CA LEU A 147 -16.02 12.96 -15.83
C LEU A 147 -17.06 12.54 -14.79
N HIS A 148 -18.09 11.78 -15.16
CA HIS A 148 -19.04 11.22 -14.20
C HIS A 148 -18.36 10.19 -13.29
N THR A 149 -17.54 9.29 -13.85
CA THR A 149 -16.80 8.28 -13.08
C THR A 149 -15.91 8.91 -12.01
N VAL A 150 -15.16 9.97 -12.35
CA VAL A 150 -14.31 10.69 -11.36
C VAL A 150 -15.07 11.71 -10.50
N GLY A 151 -16.39 11.58 -10.35
CA GLY A 151 -17.19 12.43 -9.46
C GLY A 151 -17.39 13.88 -9.92
N LEU A 152 -17.12 14.22 -11.18
CA LEU A 152 -17.24 15.57 -11.77
C LEU A 152 -18.48 15.75 -12.66
N LYS A 153 -19.53 14.96 -12.43
CA LYS A 153 -20.83 15.10 -13.13
C LYS A 153 -21.35 16.54 -13.02
N GLY A 154 -21.72 17.13 -14.16
CA GLY A 154 -22.23 18.51 -14.22
C GLY A 154 -21.17 19.62 -14.25
N TRP A 155 -19.87 19.30 -14.12
CA TRP A 155 -18.78 20.28 -14.17
C TRP A 155 -18.21 20.53 -15.58
N GLY A 156 -18.66 19.79 -16.60
CA GLY A 156 -18.09 19.79 -17.96
C GLY A 156 -17.97 21.16 -18.64
N GLU A 157 -18.91 22.08 -18.39
CA GLU A 157 -18.93 23.44 -18.97
C GLU A 157 -18.07 24.46 -18.20
N LYS A 158 -17.49 24.08 -17.06
CA LYS A 158 -16.59 24.96 -16.30
C LYS A 158 -15.20 25.00 -16.94
N TYR A 159 -14.41 25.99 -16.56
CA TYR A 159 -12.99 26.11 -16.92
C TYR A 159 -12.10 25.67 -15.74
N PRO A 160 -10.85 25.24 -15.98
CA PRO A 160 -9.94 24.78 -14.93
C PRO A 160 -9.75 25.74 -13.75
N HIS A 161 -9.74 27.06 -14.00
CA HIS A 161 -9.59 28.08 -12.95
C HIS A 161 -10.82 28.22 -12.03
N GLN A 162 -11.94 27.55 -12.35
CA GLN A 162 -13.16 27.50 -11.55
C GLN A 162 -13.24 26.24 -10.67
N LEU A 163 -12.18 25.43 -10.65
CA LEU A 163 -12.09 24.16 -9.94
C LEU A 163 -11.03 24.22 -8.81
N SER A 164 -11.28 23.49 -7.71
CA SER A 164 -10.24 23.22 -6.71
C SER A 164 -9.11 22.35 -7.27
N GLY A 165 -7.95 22.30 -6.60
CA GLY A 165 -6.80 21.50 -7.04
C GLY A 165 -7.16 20.02 -7.27
N GLY A 166 -7.80 19.38 -6.29
CA GLY A 166 -8.27 17.99 -6.43
C GLY A 166 -9.32 17.78 -7.52
N MET A 167 -10.13 18.79 -7.84
CA MET A 167 -11.03 18.71 -9.01
C MET A 167 -10.27 18.81 -10.33
N GLN A 168 -9.30 19.72 -10.45
CA GLN A 168 -8.43 19.81 -11.63
C GLN A 168 -7.66 18.50 -11.87
N GLN A 169 -7.23 17.84 -10.79
CA GLN A 169 -6.61 16.53 -10.87
C GLN A 169 -7.52 15.47 -11.46
N ARG A 170 -8.78 15.41 -11.00
CA ARG A 170 -9.79 14.47 -11.50
C ARG A 170 -10.07 14.70 -12.99
N VAL A 171 -10.07 15.94 -13.48
CA VAL A 171 -10.09 16.24 -14.92
C VAL A 171 -8.84 15.72 -15.64
N GLY A 172 -7.65 15.85 -15.04
CA GLY A 172 -6.39 15.35 -15.58
C GLY A 172 -6.37 13.82 -15.74
N LEU A 173 -6.94 13.10 -14.77
CA LEU A 173 -7.12 11.65 -14.83
C LEU A 173 -8.20 11.27 -15.85
N ALA A 174 -9.37 11.91 -15.84
CA ALA A 174 -10.43 11.67 -16.83
C ALA A 174 -9.93 11.87 -18.27
N ARG A 175 -9.11 12.89 -18.53
CA ARG A 175 -8.44 13.08 -19.84
C ARG A 175 -7.53 11.92 -20.25
N ALA A 176 -6.81 11.34 -19.29
CA ALA A 176 -5.89 10.24 -19.55
C ALA A 176 -6.66 8.93 -19.80
N LEU A 177 -7.75 8.70 -19.07
CA LEU A 177 -8.61 7.52 -19.21
C LEU A 177 -9.48 7.57 -20.48
N ALA A 178 -10.06 8.74 -20.79
CA ALA A 178 -10.89 8.97 -21.98
C ALA A 178 -10.13 8.80 -23.30
N ALA A 179 -8.79 8.87 -23.30
CA ALA A 179 -7.99 8.57 -24.47
C ALA A 179 -7.90 7.06 -24.81
N GLU A 180 -8.40 6.18 -23.95
CA GLU A 180 -8.51 4.72 -24.14
C GLU A 180 -7.19 3.96 -24.39
N THR A 181 -6.04 4.62 -24.24
CA THR A 181 -4.69 4.09 -24.48
C THR A 181 -4.33 2.86 -23.64
N ASP A 182 -3.44 2.00 -24.15
CA ASP A 182 -3.01 0.76 -23.47
C ASP A 182 -2.20 0.99 -22.18
N ILE A 183 -1.41 2.07 -22.14
CA ILE A 183 -0.48 2.39 -21.06
C ILE A 183 -0.86 3.74 -20.43
N LEU A 184 -0.92 3.78 -19.09
CA LEU A 184 -1.16 4.97 -18.29
C LEU A 184 0.08 5.28 -17.44
N LEU A 185 0.74 6.40 -17.74
CA LEU A 185 1.90 6.90 -17.01
C LEU A 185 1.45 7.96 -15.99
N MET A 186 1.80 7.81 -14.71
CA MET A 186 1.37 8.72 -13.64
C MET A 186 2.59 9.21 -12.84
N ASP A 187 2.85 10.51 -12.85
CA ASP A 187 4.03 11.14 -12.24
C ASP A 187 3.63 11.89 -10.96
N GLU A 188 3.73 11.25 -9.79
CA GLU A 188 3.28 11.75 -8.47
C GLU A 188 1.84 12.31 -8.49
N ALA A 189 0.94 11.64 -9.22
CA ALA A 189 -0.39 12.19 -9.51
C ALA A 189 -1.16 12.57 -8.23
N PHE A 190 -1.19 11.68 -7.24
CA PHE A 190 -1.99 11.82 -6.01
C PHE A 190 -1.34 12.66 -4.89
N SER A 191 -0.10 13.14 -5.08
CA SER A 191 0.67 13.84 -4.04
C SER A 191 0.03 15.14 -3.55
N ALA A 192 -0.71 15.83 -4.43
CA ALA A 192 -1.34 17.12 -4.15
C ALA A 192 -2.77 17.00 -3.59
N LEU A 193 -3.27 15.79 -3.32
CA LEU A 193 -4.60 15.55 -2.77
C LEU A 193 -4.62 15.50 -1.25
N ASP A 194 -5.73 16.01 -0.70
CA ASP A 194 -6.16 15.82 0.68
C ASP A 194 -6.30 14.30 0.98
N PRO A 195 -5.97 13.81 2.19
CA PRO A 195 -5.92 12.37 2.47
C PRO A 195 -7.22 11.60 2.19
N LEU A 196 -8.39 12.23 2.35
CA LEU A 196 -9.68 11.60 2.05
C LEU A 196 -9.90 11.44 0.53
N ILE A 197 -9.67 12.51 -0.23
CA ILE A 197 -9.81 12.50 -1.70
C ILE A 197 -8.73 11.62 -2.32
N ARG A 198 -7.54 11.55 -1.73
CA ARG A 198 -6.47 10.62 -2.13
C ARG A 198 -6.98 9.18 -2.13
N ARG A 199 -7.56 8.72 -1.00
CA ARG A 199 -8.11 7.36 -0.87
C ARG A 199 -9.24 7.11 -1.87
N GLU A 200 -10.22 8.01 -1.96
CA GLU A 200 -11.32 7.90 -2.95
C GLU A 200 -10.80 7.72 -4.38
N MET A 201 -9.72 8.43 -4.74
CA MET A 201 -9.10 8.32 -6.06
C MET A 201 -8.23 7.07 -6.27
N GLN A 202 -7.60 6.56 -5.22
CA GLN A 202 -6.89 5.28 -5.23
C GLN A 202 -7.87 4.12 -5.42
N ASP A 203 -8.96 4.11 -4.65
CA ASP A 203 -10.04 3.11 -4.74
C ASP A 203 -10.66 3.11 -6.15
N GLN A 204 -10.99 4.29 -6.69
CA GLN A 204 -11.45 4.43 -8.08
C GLN A 204 -10.44 3.92 -9.11
N LEU A 205 -9.14 4.12 -8.90
CA LEU A 205 -8.11 3.60 -9.80
C LEU A 205 -8.07 2.07 -9.76
N MET A 206 -8.20 1.46 -8.59
CA MET A 206 -8.25 0.00 -8.42
C MET A 206 -9.51 -0.60 -9.07
N GLU A 207 -10.69 -0.01 -8.84
CA GLU A 207 -11.94 -0.44 -9.49
C GLU A 207 -11.86 -0.36 -11.03
N LEU A 208 -11.24 0.70 -11.55
CA LEU A 208 -11.01 0.86 -12.99
C LEU A 208 -9.99 -0.14 -13.52
N GLN A 209 -8.93 -0.41 -12.76
CA GLN A 209 -7.89 -1.36 -13.15
C GLN A 209 -8.43 -2.79 -13.19
N ALA A 210 -9.21 -3.19 -12.19
CA ALA A 210 -9.91 -4.48 -12.16
C ALA A 210 -10.85 -4.68 -13.36
N ARG A 211 -11.45 -3.60 -13.89
CA ARG A 211 -12.38 -3.64 -15.03
C ARG A 211 -11.73 -3.56 -16.40
N ILE A 212 -10.60 -2.86 -16.54
CA ILE A 212 -10.04 -2.47 -17.85
C ILE A 212 -8.66 -3.08 -18.09
N GLN A 213 -7.95 -3.50 -17.04
CA GLN A 213 -6.60 -4.07 -17.09
C GLN A 213 -5.65 -3.29 -18.00
N LYS A 214 -5.57 -1.97 -17.76
CA LYS A 214 -4.56 -1.12 -18.42
C LYS A 214 -3.19 -1.43 -17.85
N THR A 215 -2.12 -1.09 -18.56
CA THR A 215 -0.80 -1.13 -17.93
C THR A 215 -0.55 0.21 -17.26
N ILE A 216 -0.38 0.24 -15.95
CA ILE A 216 -0.16 1.46 -15.19
C ILE A 216 1.31 1.50 -14.77
N ILE A 217 1.99 2.62 -15.04
CA ILE A 217 3.31 2.91 -14.45
C ILE A 217 3.14 4.14 -13.58
N PHE A 218 3.19 3.92 -12.27
CA PHE A 218 2.81 4.89 -11.26
C PHE A 218 4.02 5.33 -10.43
N ILE A 219 4.27 6.63 -10.32
CA ILE A 219 5.30 7.17 -9.43
C ILE A 219 4.66 7.72 -8.18
N THR A 220 5.25 7.37 -7.03
CA THR A 220 4.97 8.05 -5.76
C THR A 220 6.22 8.15 -4.88
N HIS A 221 6.10 8.94 -3.81
CA HIS A 221 7.00 8.94 -2.67
C HIS A 221 6.32 8.40 -1.39
N ASP A 222 5.00 8.13 -1.43
CA ASP A 222 4.20 7.57 -0.34
C ASP A 222 4.22 6.04 -0.46
N LEU A 223 4.76 5.36 0.56
CA LEU A 223 4.93 3.92 0.52
C LEU A 223 3.62 3.15 0.73
N ASN A 224 2.71 3.68 1.55
CA ASN A 224 1.40 3.07 1.74
C ASN A 224 0.60 3.10 0.43
N GLU A 225 0.78 4.14 -0.38
CA GLU A 225 0.24 4.21 -1.73
C GLU A 225 0.91 3.23 -2.71
N ALA A 226 2.24 3.08 -2.65
CA ALA A 226 2.96 2.12 -3.48
C ALA A 226 2.51 0.68 -3.22
N MET A 227 2.39 0.30 -1.94
CA MET A 227 1.95 -1.03 -1.51
C MET A 227 0.47 -1.31 -1.77
N TYR A 228 -0.38 -0.27 -1.75
CA TYR A 228 -1.82 -0.42 -1.98
C TYR A 228 -2.19 -0.54 -3.47
N LEU A 229 -1.40 0.09 -4.35
CA LEU A 229 -1.67 0.11 -5.80
C LEU A 229 -0.79 -0.86 -6.60
N GLY A 230 0.39 -1.22 -6.12
CA GLY A 230 1.42 -1.91 -6.90
C GLY A 230 1.29 -3.43 -6.91
N ASP A 231 1.32 -4.01 -8.11
CA ASP A 231 1.57 -5.44 -8.32
C ASP A 231 3.08 -5.73 -8.12
N HIS A 232 3.94 -4.90 -8.74
CA HIS A 232 5.37 -4.83 -8.45
C HIS A 232 5.82 -3.39 -8.20
N ILE A 233 6.88 -3.26 -7.42
CA ILE A 233 7.45 -2.02 -6.92
C ILE A 233 8.94 -1.99 -7.24
N ALA A 234 9.38 -0.95 -7.94
CA ALA A 234 10.79 -0.60 -8.12
C ALA A 234 11.19 0.52 -7.15
N VAL A 235 12.03 0.16 -6.17
CA VAL A 235 12.59 1.10 -5.20
C VAL A 235 13.81 1.79 -5.82
N MET A 236 13.77 3.12 -5.99
CA MET A 236 14.89 3.88 -6.57
C MET A 236 15.68 4.67 -5.52
N ARG A 237 17.01 4.51 -5.53
CA ARG A 237 17.99 5.24 -4.71
C ARG A 237 19.06 5.86 -5.60
N TYR A 238 19.32 7.16 -5.43
CA TYR A 238 20.39 7.90 -6.15
C TYR A 238 20.50 7.65 -7.67
N GLY A 239 19.38 7.41 -8.37
CA GLY A 239 19.33 7.17 -9.82
C GLY A 239 19.38 5.69 -10.21
N GLN A 240 19.73 4.81 -9.28
CA GLN A 240 19.74 3.36 -9.46
C GLN A 240 18.41 2.77 -8.94
N ILE A 241 18.10 1.56 -9.40
CA ILE A 241 17.06 0.73 -8.80
C ILE A 241 17.76 -0.12 -7.72
N ALA A 242 17.30 -0.03 -6.48
CA ALA A 242 17.83 -0.80 -5.34
C ALA A 242 17.20 -2.21 -5.30
N GLN A 243 15.88 -2.28 -5.47
CA GLN A 243 15.13 -3.53 -5.52
C GLN A 243 13.94 -3.43 -6.49
N ILE A 244 13.56 -4.56 -7.07
CA ILE A 244 12.27 -4.78 -7.71
C ILE A 244 11.69 -6.05 -7.10
N GLY A 245 10.42 -6.00 -6.70
CA GLY A 245 9.68 -7.15 -6.19
C GLY A 245 8.20 -6.83 -6.10
N THR A 246 7.38 -7.82 -5.74
CA THR A 246 5.99 -7.62 -5.35
C THR A 246 5.88 -6.83 -4.05
N SER A 247 4.71 -6.27 -3.77
CA SER A 247 4.44 -5.57 -2.51
C SER A 247 4.67 -6.44 -1.26
N GLU A 248 4.51 -7.77 -1.36
CA GLU A 248 4.87 -8.70 -0.28
C GLU A 248 6.39 -8.89 -0.19
N GLU A 249 7.08 -9.18 -1.30
CA GLU A 249 8.55 -9.39 -1.33
C GLU A 249 9.33 -8.19 -0.81
N ILE A 250 8.93 -6.95 -1.13
CA ILE A 250 9.59 -5.74 -0.60
C ILE A 250 9.47 -5.67 0.94
N LEU A 251 8.39 -6.17 1.53
CA LEU A 251 8.15 -6.13 2.99
C LEU A 251 8.75 -7.31 3.75
N THR A 252 8.88 -8.48 3.12
CA THR A 252 9.42 -9.70 3.76
C THR A 252 10.91 -9.90 3.50
N GLU A 253 11.42 -9.45 2.36
CA GLU A 253 12.77 -9.70 1.86
C GLU A 253 13.42 -8.40 1.31
N PRO A 254 13.66 -7.37 2.15
CA PRO A 254 14.34 -6.15 1.72
C PRO A 254 15.80 -6.45 1.31
N ALA A 255 16.22 -5.93 0.16
CA ALA A 255 17.50 -6.27 -0.46
C ALA A 255 18.73 -5.60 0.18
N ASP A 256 18.54 -4.44 0.82
CA ASP A 256 19.58 -3.74 1.60
C ASP A 256 18.95 -2.95 2.77
N ASP A 257 19.81 -2.45 3.66
CA ASP A 257 19.41 -1.64 4.82
C ASP A 257 18.59 -0.42 4.40
N TYR A 258 18.83 0.16 3.22
CA TYR A 258 18.05 1.31 2.75
C TYR A 258 16.62 0.92 2.34
N VAL A 259 16.39 -0.26 1.77
CA VAL A 259 15.02 -0.74 1.56
C VAL A 259 14.37 -1.04 2.91
N ALA A 260 15.08 -1.65 3.85
CA ALA A 260 14.58 -1.94 5.19
C ALA A 260 14.16 -0.66 5.95
N ASP A 261 15.05 0.35 6.03
CA ASP A 261 14.77 1.67 6.61
C ASP A 261 13.55 2.32 5.93
N PHE A 262 13.42 2.18 4.61
CA PHE A 262 12.33 2.81 3.86
C PHE A 262 10.96 2.19 4.14
N ILE A 263 10.89 0.95 4.66
CA ILE A 263 9.64 0.20 4.88
C ILE A 263 9.16 0.14 6.35
N GLN A 264 9.85 0.78 7.30
CA GLN A 264 9.49 0.72 8.73
C GLN A 264 8.07 1.24 8.99
N ASP A 265 7.71 2.42 8.48
CA ASP A 265 6.41 3.10 8.68
C ASP A 265 5.22 2.51 7.86
N VAL A 266 5.31 1.27 7.36
CA VAL A 266 4.24 0.64 6.57
C VAL A 266 3.25 -0.10 7.45
N ASP A 267 1.96 0.14 7.21
CA ASP A 267 0.89 -0.73 7.72
C ASP A 267 0.89 -2.07 6.96
N ARG A 268 1.80 -2.97 7.38
CA ARG A 268 1.97 -4.31 6.78
C ARG A 268 0.67 -5.12 6.81
N THR A 269 -0.24 -4.85 7.75
CA THR A 269 -1.51 -5.59 7.89
C THR A 269 -2.47 -5.39 6.71
N ARG A 270 -2.33 -4.28 5.99
CA ARG A 270 -3.16 -3.97 4.81
C ARG A 270 -2.61 -4.56 3.50
N VAL A 271 -1.34 -4.95 3.51
CA VAL A 271 -0.60 -5.42 2.33
C VAL A 271 -0.46 -6.94 2.37
N LEU A 272 -0.03 -7.48 3.51
CA LEU A 272 0.13 -8.91 3.70
C LEU A 272 -1.23 -9.62 3.68
N THR A 273 -1.23 -10.77 3.02
CA THR A 273 -2.40 -11.63 2.84
C THR A 273 -2.40 -12.79 3.86
N ALA A 274 -3.54 -13.49 3.99
CA ALA A 274 -3.61 -14.70 4.82
C ALA A 274 -2.56 -15.74 4.37
N SER A 275 -2.32 -15.87 3.05
CA SER A 275 -1.26 -16.72 2.48
C SER A 275 0.15 -16.37 2.96
N ALA A 276 0.47 -15.08 3.16
CA ALA A 276 1.81 -14.65 3.56
C ALA A 276 2.19 -15.08 5.00
N VAL A 277 1.22 -15.39 5.85
CA VAL A 277 1.44 -15.79 7.26
C VAL A 277 0.85 -17.16 7.61
N MET A 278 0.21 -17.84 6.66
CA MET A 278 -0.36 -19.17 6.91
C MET A 278 0.73 -20.23 7.09
N ARG A 279 0.36 -21.30 7.77
CA ARG A 279 1.19 -22.48 7.95
C ARG A 279 0.37 -23.72 7.59
N GLU A 280 1.04 -24.75 7.08
CA GLU A 280 0.43 -26.07 6.98
C GLU A 280 0.05 -26.59 8.39
N THR A 281 -0.94 -27.46 8.47
CA THR A 281 -1.41 -28.03 9.74
C THR A 281 -1.56 -29.54 9.63
N GLU A 282 -0.98 -30.23 10.62
CA GLU A 282 -1.16 -31.68 10.83
C GLU A 282 -2.41 -32.00 11.66
N ALA A 283 -3.03 -30.99 12.30
CA ALA A 283 -4.23 -31.12 13.13
C ALA A 283 -5.50 -31.25 12.26
N VAL A 284 -5.51 -32.23 11.35
CA VAL A 284 -6.55 -32.48 10.34
C VAL A 284 -6.97 -33.94 10.38
N ILE A 285 -8.27 -34.20 10.27
CA ILE A 285 -8.86 -35.53 10.44
C ILE A 285 -9.96 -35.80 9.41
N SER A 286 -10.03 -37.00 8.87
CA SER A 286 -11.15 -37.39 7.99
C SER A 286 -12.43 -37.57 8.81
N GLN A 287 -13.59 -37.17 8.26
CA GLN A 287 -14.91 -37.50 8.84
C GLN A 287 -15.11 -38.99 9.11
N ASN A 288 -14.46 -39.86 8.32
CA ASN A 288 -14.54 -41.32 8.43
C ASN A 288 -13.57 -41.91 9.45
N ALA A 289 -12.74 -41.09 10.11
CA ALA A 289 -11.80 -41.55 11.12
C ALA A 289 -12.50 -42.03 12.40
N ARG A 290 -11.93 -43.03 13.07
CA ARG A 290 -12.41 -43.51 14.37
C ARG A 290 -12.05 -42.52 15.48
N PRO A 291 -12.93 -42.25 16.47
CA PRO A 291 -12.64 -41.34 17.58
C PRO A 291 -11.35 -41.69 18.35
N ARG A 292 -11.04 -42.98 18.55
CA ARG A 292 -9.78 -43.40 19.20
C ARG A 292 -8.52 -43.03 18.42
N TYR A 293 -8.58 -43.00 17.08
CA TYR A 293 -7.47 -42.52 16.26
C TYR A 293 -7.35 -40.99 16.36
N ALA A 294 -8.48 -40.28 16.36
CA ALA A 294 -8.49 -38.83 16.57
C ALA A 294 -7.90 -38.43 17.93
N LEU A 295 -8.17 -39.17 19.01
CA LEU A 295 -7.51 -38.97 20.31
C LEU A 295 -5.99 -39.15 20.25
N ALA A 296 -5.51 -40.21 19.59
CA ALA A 296 -4.07 -40.47 19.47
C ALA A 296 -3.34 -39.35 18.69
N VAL A 297 -3.97 -38.81 17.64
CA VAL A 297 -3.43 -37.65 16.90
C VAL A 297 -3.45 -36.38 17.76
N MET A 298 -4.55 -36.12 18.50
CA MET A 298 -4.63 -35.00 19.45
C MET A 298 -3.55 -35.07 20.53
N GLU A 299 -3.32 -36.25 21.10
CA GLU A 299 -2.29 -36.51 22.11
C GLU A 299 -0.87 -36.34 21.54
N GLN A 300 -0.61 -36.87 20.34
CA GLN A 300 0.69 -36.74 19.65
C GLN A 300 1.03 -35.28 19.30
N LEU A 301 0.05 -34.50 18.85
CA LEU A 301 0.23 -33.11 18.45
C LEU A 301 0.08 -32.11 19.62
N GLY A 302 -0.41 -32.57 20.79
CA GLY A 302 -0.68 -31.70 21.94
C GLY A 302 -1.83 -30.70 21.73
N VAL A 303 -2.83 -31.05 20.91
CA VAL A 303 -3.94 -30.14 20.52
C VAL A 303 -5.29 -30.60 21.08
N SER A 304 -6.09 -29.65 21.55
CA SER A 304 -7.48 -29.88 22.03
C SER A 304 -8.53 -29.89 20.91
N GLY A 305 -8.14 -29.58 19.67
CA GLY A 305 -9.05 -29.53 18.52
C GLY A 305 -8.34 -29.81 17.19
N MET A 306 -9.10 -30.35 16.23
CA MET A 306 -8.64 -30.64 14.87
C MET A 306 -9.69 -30.26 13.83
N PHE A 307 -9.26 -29.91 12.62
CA PHE A 307 -10.13 -29.63 11.48
C PHE A 307 -10.59 -30.93 10.83
N ALA A 308 -11.90 -31.09 10.65
CA ALA A 308 -12.50 -32.25 10.01
C ALA A 308 -12.72 -32.01 8.51
N VAL A 309 -12.30 -32.97 7.67
CA VAL A 309 -12.36 -32.87 6.20
C VAL A 309 -13.02 -34.09 5.55
N ASP A 310 -13.50 -33.91 4.32
CA ASP A 310 -13.97 -34.99 3.44
C ASP A 310 -12.81 -35.73 2.72
N GLU A 311 -13.16 -36.63 1.80
CA GLU A 311 -12.21 -37.41 1.00
C GLU A 311 -11.41 -36.56 0.00
N ASN A 312 -11.90 -35.36 -0.34
CA ASN A 312 -11.26 -34.39 -1.23
C ASN A 312 -10.49 -33.30 -0.47
N ARG A 313 -10.33 -33.42 0.87
CA ARG A 313 -9.80 -32.40 1.79
C ARG A 313 -10.65 -31.12 1.93
N ARG A 314 -11.94 -31.16 1.58
CA ARG A 314 -12.87 -30.05 1.84
C ARG A 314 -13.17 -29.94 3.32
N LEU A 315 -13.12 -28.74 3.85
CA LEU A 315 -13.37 -28.43 5.25
C LEU A 315 -14.86 -28.62 5.59
N LEU A 316 -15.15 -29.52 6.53
CA LEU A 316 -16.50 -29.82 7.00
C LEU A 316 -16.82 -29.17 8.34
N GLY A 317 -15.80 -28.97 9.18
CA GLY A 317 -15.93 -28.43 10.53
C GLY A 317 -14.71 -28.76 11.37
N SER A 318 -14.88 -28.85 12.68
CA SER A 318 -13.84 -29.21 13.66
C SER A 318 -14.36 -30.25 14.63
N ILE A 319 -13.44 -30.97 15.27
CA ILE A 319 -13.75 -31.81 16.43
C ILE A 319 -12.91 -31.36 17.62
N ARG A 320 -13.49 -31.43 18.82
CA ARG A 320 -12.83 -31.06 20.09
C ARG A 320 -12.70 -32.27 21.00
N ASP A 321 -11.57 -32.33 21.71
CA ASP A 321 -11.24 -33.30 22.76
C ASP A 321 -12.45 -33.81 23.58
N GLU A 322 -13.25 -32.92 24.17
CA GLU A 322 -14.45 -33.26 24.95
C GLU A 322 -15.40 -34.23 24.21
N ARG A 323 -15.73 -33.91 22.94
CA ARG A 323 -16.63 -34.72 22.10
C ARG A 323 -15.94 -35.97 21.57
N VAL A 324 -14.65 -35.90 21.26
CA VAL A 324 -13.89 -37.06 20.77
C VAL A 324 -13.73 -38.11 21.90
N VAL A 325 -13.49 -37.68 23.14
CA VAL A 325 -13.44 -38.56 24.32
C VAL A 325 -14.80 -39.21 24.56
N ALA A 326 -15.91 -38.46 24.45
CA ALA A 326 -17.25 -39.02 24.58
C ALA A 326 -17.52 -40.10 23.52
N ALA A 327 -17.25 -39.81 22.24
CA ALA A 327 -17.45 -40.75 21.13
C ALA A 327 -16.54 -42.00 21.22
N ALA A 328 -15.29 -41.82 21.67
CA ALA A 328 -14.36 -42.92 21.90
C ALA A 328 -14.77 -43.86 23.05
N ARG A 329 -15.53 -43.35 24.04
CA ARG A 329 -16.14 -44.12 25.13
C ARG A 329 -17.45 -44.80 24.71
N ALA A 330 -18.27 -44.13 23.88
CA ALA A 330 -19.48 -44.71 23.28
C ALA A 330 -19.15 -45.87 22.31
N GLY A 331 -17.97 -45.83 21.68
CA GLY A 331 -17.50 -46.86 20.75
C GLY A 331 -17.86 -46.55 19.30
N ASP A 332 -18.08 -45.28 18.96
CA ASP A 332 -18.57 -44.87 17.66
C ASP A 332 -17.62 -45.23 16.52
N ALA A 333 -18.20 -45.57 15.37
CA ALA A 333 -17.43 -45.98 14.19
C ALA A 333 -16.68 -44.83 13.52
N THR A 334 -17.21 -43.60 13.58
CA THR A 334 -16.65 -42.42 12.91
C THR A 334 -16.85 -41.14 13.74
N VAL A 335 -16.03 -40.13 13.48
CA VAL A 335 -16.16 -38.77 14.06
C VAL A 335 -17.20 -37.90 13.35
N ALA A 336 -17.78 -38.34 12.22
CA ALA A 336 -18.66 -37.52 11.38
C ALA A 336 -19.80 -36.81 12.14
N HIS A 337 -20.41 -37.47 13.14
CA HIS A 337 -21.54 -36.95 13.89
C HIS A 337 -21.16 -35.97 15.03
N ILE A 338 -19.87 -35.85 15.38
CA ILE A 338 -19.36 -34.88 16.37
C ILE A 338 -18.71 -33.64 15.75
N ILE A 339 -18.63 -33.58 14.41
CA ILE A 339 -18.11 -32.42 13.66
C ILE A 339 -18.97 -31.20 13.98
N ASP A 340 -18.32 -30.11 14.38
CA ASP A 340 -18.94 -28.82 14.66
C ASP A 340 -18.43 -27.74 13.70
N ASN A 341 -19.35 -26.97 13.12
CA ASN A 341 -19.07 -25.86 12.23
C ASN A 341 -19.33 -24.48 12.87
N SER A 342 -19.83 -24.42 14.11
CA SER A 342 -20.20 -23.16 14.77
C SER A 342 -19.02 -22.32 15.24
N ASP A 343 -17.87 -22.95 15.54
CA ASP A 343 -16.68 -22.32 16.12
C ASP A 343 -15.51 -22.13 15.13
N ILE A 344 -15.72 -22.32 13.82
CA ILE A 344 -14.69 -22.12 12.79
C ILE A 344 -14.96 -20.85 11.99
N LEU A 345 -13.91 -20.06 11.83
CA LEU A 345 -13.83 -19.02 10.81
C LEU A 345 -12.92 -19.46 9.67
N THR A 346 -13.43 -19.32 8.45
CA THR A 346 -12.68 -19.54 7.21
C THR A 346 -12.25 -18.21 6.59
N VAL A 347 -11.14 -18.24 5.87
CA VAL A 347 -10.57 -17.08 5.18
C VAL A 347 -10.03 -17.51 3.81
N LYS A 348 -10.08 -16.61 2.82
CA LYS A 348 -9.43 -16.79 1.52
C LYS A 348 -7.94 -16.46 1.60
N PRO A 349 -7.07 -17.05 0.75
CA PRO A 349 -5.63 -16.78 0.80
C PRO A 349 -5.29 -15.29 0.65
N ASP A 350 -5.97 -14.61 -0.27
CA ASP A 350 -5.79 -13.19 -0.62
C ASP A 350 -6.36 -12.19 0.40
N ALA A 351 -6.96 -12.65 1.50
CA ALA A 351 -7.58 -11.76 2.47
C ALA A 351 -6.53 -10.97 3.28
N PRO A 352 -6.58 -9.62 3.32
CA PRO A 352 -5.62 -8.81 4.08
C PRO A 352 -5.71 -9.04 5.58
N LEU A 353 -4.55 -9.11 6.27
CA LEU A 353 -4.47 -9.39 7.72
C LEU A 353 -5.29 -8.43 8.58
N ALA A 354 -5.38 -7.15 8.17
CA ALA A 354 -6.18 -6.11 8.82
C ALA A 354 -7.64 -6.54 9.05
N LYS A 355 -8.21 -7.35 8.13
CA LYS A 355 -9.58 -7.86 8.23
C LYS A 355 -9.72 -9.09 9.14
N LEU A 356 -8.61 -9.69 9.56
CA LEU A 356 -8.57 -10.96 10.29
C LEU A 356 -8.47 -10.77 11.82
N PHE A 357 -7.98 -9.63 12.29
CA PHE A 357 -7.84 -9.34 13.72
C PHE A 357 -9.19 -9.33 14.47
N ALA A 358 -10.16 -8.55 14.02
CA ALA A 358 -11.46 -8.46 14.70
C ALA A 358 -12.23 -9.80 14.72
N PRO A 359 -12.30 -10.58 13.61
CA PRO A 359 -12.88 -11.92 13.65
C PRO A 359 -12.09 -12.91 14.52
N SER A 360 -10.76 -12.91 14.49
CA SER A 360 -9.92 -13.89 15.24
C SER A 360 -9.85 -13.64 16.75
N ALA A 361 -10.21 -12.45 17.22
CA ALA A 361 -10.04 -12.03 18.62
C ALA A 361 -10.64 -12.99 19.67
N ASN A 362 -11.74 -13.66 19.33
CA ASN A 362 -12.51 -14.54 20.24
C ASN A 362 -12.54 -16.01 19.80
N VAL A 363 -11.83 -16.40 18.73
CA VAL A 363 -11.87 -17.77 18.19
C VAL A 363 -10.90 -18.67 18.97
N ARG A 364 -11.34 -19.90 19.27
CA ARG A 364 -10.53 -20.90 19.99
C ARG A 364 -9.58 -21.68 19.09
N LEU A 365 -9.92 -21.80 17.80
CA LEU A 365 -9.11 -22.42 16.77
C LEU A 365 -8.42 -21.36 15.90
N PRO A 366 -7.28 -21.68 15.26
CA PRO A 366 -6.72 -20.89 14.16
C PRO A 366 -7.74 -20.61 13.06
N LEU A 367 -7.57 -19.53 12.30
CA LEU A 367 -8.39 -19.30 11.10
C LEU A 367 -8.01 -20.33 10.04
N ALA A 368 -9.01 -20.97 9.41
CA ALA A 368 -8.78 -21.93 8.33
C ALA A 368 -8.67 -21.23 6.97
N VAL A 369 -7.55 -21.39 6.27
CA VAL A 369 -7.37 -20.84 4.92
C VAL A 369 -7.89 -21.84 3.89
N VAL A 370 -8.84 -21.41 3.06
CA VAL A 370 -9.55 -22.28 2.11
C VAL A 370 -9.69 -21.65 0.72
N ASP A 371 -9.73 -22.49 -0.32
CA ASP A 371 -10.00 -22.08 -1.70
C ASP A 371 -11.52 -21.89 -1.99
N ASP A 372 -11.90 -21.81 -3.26
CA ASP A 372 -13.30 -21.64 -3.71
C ASP A 372 -14.15 -22.90 -3.53
N GLU A 373 -13.53 -24.08 -3.58
CA GLU A 373 -14.15 -25.38 -3.34
C GLU A 373 -14.12 -25.81 -1.85
N LEU A 374 -13.63 -24.94 -0.96
CA LEU A 374 -13.45 -25.14 0.49
C LEU A 374 -12.38 -26.17 0.87
N HIS A 375 -11.40 -26.47 0.02
CA HIS A 375 -10.26 -27.30 0.41
C HIS A 375 -9.38 -26.58 1.45
N LEU A 376 -8.98 -27.29 2.50
CA LEU A 376 -8.10 -26.74 3.54
C LEU A 376 -6.65 -26.65 3.04
N LEU A 377 -6.22 -25.41 2.76
CA LEU A 377 -4.87 -25.07 2.29
C LEU A 377 -3.89 -24.94 3.47
N GLY A 378 -4.34 -24.34 4.58
CA GLY A 378 -3.52 -24.11 5.76
C GLY A 378 -4.30 -23.41 6.87
N ILE A 379 -3.57 -22.91 7.86
CA ILE A 379 -4.13 -22.12 8.97
C ILE A 379 -3.37 -20.84 9.20
N VAL A 380 -4.05 -19.82 9.72
CA VAL A 380 -3.41 -18.63 10.31
C VAL A 380 -3.55 -18.73 11.84
N PRO A 381 -2.47 -19.09 12.58
CA PRO A 381 -2.46 -19.05 14.03
C PRO A 381 -2.60 -17.62 14.55
N ARG A 382 -3.29 -17.42 15.67
CA ARG A 382 -3.41 -16.10 16.32
C ARG A 382 -2.04 -15.47 16.63
N VAL A 383 -1.04 -16.28 17.00
CA VAL A 383 0.32 -15.79 17.23
C VAL A 383 0.97 -15.22 15.97
N ALA A 384 0.66 -15.74 14.77
CA ALA A 384 1.19 -15.19 13.52
C ALA A 384 0.56 -13.83 13.18
N LEU A 385 -0.73 -13.64 13.50
CA LEU A 385 -1.37 -12.32 13.40
C LEU A 385 -0.75 -11.33 14.38
N LEU A 386 -0.55 -11.72 15.65
CA LEU A 386 0.06 -10.85 16.66
C LEU A 386 1.53 -10.52 16.37
N ASP A 387 2.32 -11.49 15.89
CA ASP A 387 3.71 -11.25 15.44
C ASP A 387 3.78 -10.24 14.29
N SER A 388 2.83 -10.31 13.35
CA SER A 388 2.72 -9.32 12.27
C SER A 388 2.38 -7.90 12.76
N MET A 389 1.81 -7.76 13.98
CA MET A 389 1.62 -6.46 14.64
C MET A 389 2.86 -6.03 15.44
N SER A 390 3.51 -6.92 16.19
CA SER A 390 4.65 -6.52 17.04
C SER A 390 5.85 -6.03 16.22
N ARG A 391 5.98 -6.50 14.97
CA ARG A 391 6.95 -6.00 13.99
C ARG A 391 6.58 -4.62 13.40
N MET A 392 5.50 -3.99 13.88
CA MET A 392 5.14 -2.58 13.67
C MET A 392 5.55 -1.72 14.88
N ASP A 393 5.39 -2.24 16.11
CA ASP A 393 5.67 -1.49 17.34
C ASP A 393 7.17 -1.42 17.68
N GLN A 394 7.98 -2.43 17.31
CA GLN A 394 9.43 -2.42 17.54
C GLN A 394 10.17 -1.28 16.79
N ASP A 395 9.63 -0.84 15.65
CA ASP A 395 10.15 0.33 14.92
C ASP A 395 9.62 1.67 15.49
N ALA A 396 8.60 1.64 16.36
CA ALA A 396 8.02 2.80 17.03
C ALA A 396 8.51 2.99 18.49
N GLU A 397 9.35 2.07 18.99
CA GLU A 397 9.73 1.97 20.41
C GLU A 397 10.74 3.01 20.93
N GLU A 398 11.06 4.08 20.18
CA GLU A 398 11.71 5.27 20.77
C GLU A 398 10.73 6.19 21.55
N SER A 399 9.42 5.90 21.58
CA SER A 399 8.47 6.58 22.49
C SER A 399 7.43 5.67 23.16
N GLY A 400 7.89 4.67 23.91
CA GLY A 400 7.01 3.84 24.76
C GLY A 400 6.41 4.62 25.95
N VAL A 401 5.08 4.58 26.10
CA VAL A 401 4.35 5.12 27.27
C VAL A 401 4.11 4.04 28.35
N ALA A 402 4.38 2.77 28.03
CA ALA A 402 4.32 1.65 28.96
C ALA A 402 5.73 1.18 29.32
N THR A 403 6.10 1.31 30.59
CA THR A 403 7.33 0.72 31.15
C THR A 403 7.09 -0.74 31.55
N SER A 404 8.12 -1.58 31.45
CA SER A 404 8.08 -2.93 32.02
C SER A 404 7.83 -2.87 33.53
N LEU A 405 7.20 -3.90 34.09
CA LEU A 405 7.04 -4.02 35.54
C LEU A 405 8.40 -4.06 36.27
N GLU A 406 9.44 -4.54 35.58
CA GLU A 406 10.84 -4.56 36.03
C GLU A 406 11.46 -3.14 36.03
N ASP A 407 11.00 -2.25 35.14
CA ASP A 407 11.49 -0.87 35.01
C ASP A 407 10.67 0.14 35.85
N THR A 408 9.52 -0.26 36.39
CA THR A 408 8.70 0.61 37.28
C THR A 408 9.21 0.71 38.72
N GLY A 409 10.32 0.07 39.06
CA GLY A 409 10.90 0.00 40.40
C GLY A 409 10.57 -1.29 41.15
N GLU A 410 11.23 -1.52 42.30
CA GLU A 410 11.08 -2.77 43.05
C GLU A 410 9.64 -3.00 43.52
N LEU A 411 9.08 -4.17 43.16
CA LEU A 411 7.78 -4.62 43.63
C LEU A 411 7.85 -4.94 45.14
N PRO A 412 6.82 -4.59 45.93
CA PRO A 412 6.80 -4.89 47.35
C PRO A 412 6.78 -6.40 47.59
N ILE A 413 7.75 -6.89 48.38
CA ILE A 413 7.78 -8.27 48.83
C ILE A 413 6.68 -8.45 49.89
N ILE A 414 5.65 -9.20 49.55
CA ILE A 414 4.60 -9.60 50.50
C ILE A 414 5.10 -10.84 51.25
N THR A 415 5.26 -10.73 52.56
CA THR A 415 5.51 -11.88 53.45
C THR A 415 4.18 -12.50 53.93
N ASP A 416 4.24 -13.70 54.52
CA ASP A 416 3.06 -14.52 54.83
C ASP A 416 2.02 -13.85 55.79
N ASP A 417 2.39 -12.78 56.49
CA ASP A 417 1.50 -11.98 57.35
C ASP A 417 0.74 -10.86 56.59
N HIS A 418 0.85 -10.81 55.26
CA HIS A 418 0.15 -9.89 54.34
C HIS A 418 0.45 -8.38 54.47
N GLU A 419 1.42 -7.95 55.29
CA GLU A 419 1.88 -6.54 55.29
C GLU A 419 3.02 -6.31 54.28
N PRO A 420 2.91 -5.33 53.36
CA PRO A 420 4.00 -4.98 52.45
C PRO A 420 5.05 -4.12 53.17
N VAL A 421 6.28 -4.63 53.29
CA VAL A 421 7.41 -3.91 53.89
C VAL A 421 8.35 -3.46 52.77
N GLY A 422 8.55 -2.16 52.58
CA GLY A 422 9.50 -1.68 51.57
C GLY A 422 9.40 -0.23 51.05
N LEU A 423 8.54 0.64 51.61
CA LEU A 423 8.48 2.05 51.19
C LEU A 423 8.52 2.99 52.40
N GLU A 424 9.53 3.87 52.46
CA GLU A 424 9.59 5.00 53.39
C GLU A 424 8.41 5.96 53.12
N PRO A 425 7.69 6.44 54.15
CA PRO A 425 6.56 7.35 53.95
C PRO A 425 7.00 8.70 53.37
N ALA A 426 6.34 9.14 52.30
CA ALA A 426 6.61 10.44 51.69
C ALA A 426 6.54 11.61 52.70
N ASP A 427 7.56 12.48 52.65
CA ASP A 427 7.75 13.61 53.56
C ASP A 427 6.49 14.48 53.75
N GLN A 428 5.85 14.37 54.92
CA GLN A 428 4.81 15.30 55.33
C GLN A 428 5.41 16.65 55.78
N LYS A 429 5.72 17.52 54.82
CA LYS A 429 5.86 19.00 54.95
C LYS A 429 5.90 19.62 53.54
N ALA A 430 5.09 20.61 53.16
CA ALA A 430 4.14 21.38 53.96
C ALA A 430 2.99 21.95 53.09
N LEU A 431 1.77 21.89 53.63
CA LEU A 431 0.59 22.60 53.14
C LEU A 431 -0.02 23.40 54.29
N ALA A 432 0.60 24.52 54.68
CA ALA A 432 -0.01 25.60 55.47
C ALA A 432 0.99 26.74 55.77
N HIS A 433 1.09 27.76 54.92
CA HIS A 433 1.52 29.10 55.32
C HIS A 433 0.77 30.19 54.52
N GLN A 434 -0.18 30.84 55.20
CA GLN A 434 -0.63 32.22 54.96
C GLN A 434 -0.69 32.87 56.35
N PRO A 435 -0.42 34.19 56.49
CA PRO A 435 -1.55 35.13 56.47
C PRO A 435 -1.26 36.57 55.96
N GLY A 436 -2.25 37.17 55.28
CA GLY A 436 -2.59 38.61 55.36
C GLY A 436 -1.65 39.66 54.74
N THR A 437 -2.09 40.88 54.37
CA THR A 437 -3.43 41.49 54.24
C THR A 437 -3.31 42.83 53.45
N THR A 438 -4.25 43.13 52.53
CA THR A 438 -4.86 44.47 52.20
C THR A 438 -3.98 45.74 52.01
N HIS A 439 -4.28 46.75 51.15
CA HIS A 439 -5.43 47.06 50.27
C HIS A 439 -5.07 48.20 49.28
N THR A 440 -6.05 48.57 48.42
CA THR A 440 -6.15 49.77 47.53
C THR A 440 -5.35 49.72 46.22
N THR A 441 -5.73 50.32 45.07
CA THR A 441 -6.99 50.87 44.43
C THR A 441 -6.66 51.06 42.92
N ASP A 442 -7.52 51.38 41.94
CA ASP A 442 -8.93 51.81 41.80
C ASP A 442 -9.43 51.39 40.39
N THR A 443 -10.75 51.24 40.18
CA THR A 443 -11.38 51.28 38.84
C THR A 443 -12.85 51.71 38.96
N ARG A 444 -13.23 52.82 38.32
CA ARG A 444 -14.63 53.25 38.11
C ARG A 444 -14.83 54.06 36.81
N PRO A 445 -16.07 54.20 36.28
CA PRO A 445 -16.31 53.81 34.88
C PRO A 445 -17.05 54.85 34.00
N GLY A 446 -17.28 54.45 32.74
CA GLY A 446 -18.18 55.09 31.75
C GLY A 446 -17.62 54.85 30.33
N THR A 447 -18.33 54.84 29.20
CA THR A 447 -19.75 54.91 28.78
C THR A 447 -19.68 54.98 27.25
N THR A 448 -20.71 54.53 26.50
CA THR A 448 -20.87 54.70 25.02
C THR A 448 -19.77 54.07 24.11
N GLY A 449 -20.04 53.63 22.87
CA GLY A 449 -21.29 53.47 22.14
C GLY A 449 -21.06 53.47 20.61
N GLN A 450 -21.83 52.65 19.86
CA GLN A 450 -22.12 52.75 18.40
C GLN A 450 -20.98 52.66 17.35
N GLN A 451 -21.29 51.98 16.21
CA GLN A 451 -21.06 52.35 14.78
C GLN A 451 -19.67 52.88 14.32
N GLU A 452 -19.15 52.67 13.10
CA GLU A 452 -19.70 52.17 11.82
C GLU A 452 -18.57 51.87 10.80
N VAL A 453 -18.91 51.21 9.68
CA VAL A 453 -18.43 51.45 8.28
C VAL A 453 -16.91 51.37 7.91
N ARG A 454 -16.63 50.43 6.99
CA ARG A 454 -15.71 50.43 5.82
C ARG A 454 -14.34 51.15 5.87
N ALA A 455 -13.32 50.42 5.42
CA ALA A 455 -12.72 50.66 4.10
C ALA A 455 -12.52 49.32 3.38
#